data_AF-A0A5J6YVM9-F1
#
_entry.id   AF-A0A5J6YVM9-F1
#
_cell.length_a   1.000
_cell.length_b   1.000
_cell.length_c   1.000
_cell.angle_alpha   90.00
_cell.angle_beta   90.00
_cell.angle_gamma   90.00
#
_symmetry.space_group_name_H-M   'P 1'
#
loop_
_entity.id
_entity.type
_entity.pdbx_description
1 polymer ?
#
loop_
_entity_poly.entity_id
_entity_poly.type
_entity_poly.pdbx_seq_one_letter_code
_entity_poly.pdbx_strand_id
1 'polypeptide(L)'
;MTATSTPIPPTDPGFLDALRPLLPELSVGALLGFATALAVKAVGRFVLIIVGLLFIALQLLAYFDIVTINWLHLQSVAEPALKQGGEQGAAWFQRVLLANLPFAGAFTAGFLLGLRIRI
;
A
#
# COMPACT_ATOMS: atom_id res chain seq x y z
N MET A 1 -28.74 29.16 -51.91
CA MET A 1 -28.58 29.31 -50.45
C MET A 1 -27.48 28.35 -50.01
N THR A 2 -26.23 28.80 -50.01
CA THR A 2 -25.07 28.01 -49.58
C THR A 2 -24.89 28.22 -48.07
N ALA A 3 -25.21 27.22 -47.27
CA ALA A 3 -24.98 27.24 -45.83
C ALA A 3 -23.47 27.14 -45.57
N THR A 4 -22.86 28.22 -45.10
CA THR A 4 -21.50 28.23 -44.57
C THR A 4 -21.48 27.37 -43.30
N SER A 5 -20.97 26.14 -43.41
CA SER A 5 -20.69 25.30 -42.25
C SER A 5 -19.47 25.87 -41.53
N THR A 6 -19.70 26.62 -40.45
CA THR A 6 -18.64 27.01 -39.52
C THR A 6 -17.90 25.75 -39.05
N PRO A 7 -16.57 25.65 -39.23
CA PRO A 7 -15.81 24.54 -38.67
C PRO A 7 -15.87 24.65 -37.15
N ILE A 8 -16.51 23.69 -36.49
CA ILE A 8 -16.46 23.55 -35.04
C ILE A 8 -15.01 23.16 -34.72
N PRO A 9 -14.23 23.95 -33.97
CA PRO A 9 -12.89 23.55 -33.59
C PRO A 9 -12.96 22.23 -32.79
N PRO A 10 -12.06 21.26 -33.03
CA PRO A 10 -11.97 20.09 -32.16
C PRO A 10 -11.56 20.57 -30.77
N THR A 11 -12.53 20.67 -29.86
CA THR A 11 -12.23 20.75 -28.43
C THR A 11 -11.76 19.37 -28.02
N ASP A 12 -10.48 19.08 -28.22
CA ASP A 12 -9.82 18.01 -27.50
C ASP A 12 -10.02 18.34 -26.02
N PRO A 13 -10.72 17.50 -25.24
CA PRO A 13 -10.85 17.75 -23.82
C PRO A 13 -9.43 17.83 -23.27
N GLY A 14 -9.02 19.01 -22.81
CA GLY A 14 -7.72 19.18 -22.21
C GLY A 14 -7.57 18.19 -21.06
N PHE A 15 -6.35 17.71 -20.80
CA PHE A 15 -6.10 16.78 -19.69
C PHE A 15 -6.74 17.25 -18.37
N LEU A 16 -6.74 18.57 -18.14
CA LEU A 16 -7.34 19.22 -16.98
C LEU A 16 -8.85 19.00 -16.94
N ASP A 17 -9.56 19.08 -18.06
CA ASP A 17 -11.00 18.86 -18.14
C ASP A 17 -11.36 17.38 -17.97
N ALA A 18 -10.49 16.47 -18.39
CA ALA A 18 -10.60 15.04 -18.08
C ALA A 18 -10.32 14.74 -16.59
N LEU A 19 -9.48 15.55 -15.92
CA LEU A 19 -9.14 15.39 -14.50
C LEU A 19 -10.18 15.99 -13.55
N ARG A 20 -10.85 17.08 -13.96
CA ARG A 20 -11.89 17.77 -13.16
C ARG A 20 -12.89 16.84 -12.47
N PRO A 21 -13.52 15.86 -13.15
CA PRO A 21 -14.47 14.95 -12.50
C PRO A 21 -13.79 13.95 -11.55
N LEU A 22 -12.50 13.67 -11.73
CA LEU A 22 -11.73 12.72 -10.92
C LEU A 22 -11.11 13.37 -9.67
N LEU A 23 -10.98 14.71 -9.64
CA LEU A 23 -10.39 15.46 -8.53
C LEU A 23 -10.91 15.07 -7.13
N PRO A 24 -12.22 14.84 -6.91
CA PRO A 24 -12.72 14.44 -5.59
C PRO A 24 -12.16 13.08 -5.16
N GLU A 25 -12.20 12.07 -6.05
CA GLU A 25 -11.70 10.72 -5.78
C GLU A 25 -10.19 10.70 -5.58
N LEU A 26 -9.46 11.49 -6.38
CA LEU A 26 -8.01 11.65 -6.25
C LEU A 26 -7.65 12.26 -4.88
N SER A 27 -8.36 13.30 -4.46
CA SER A 27 -8.07 13.99 -3.19
C SER A 27 -8.36 13.09 -1.99
N VAL A 28 -9.51 12.42 -1.98
CA VAL A 28 -9.88 11.47 -0.91
C VAL A 28 -8.91 10.28 -0.88
N GLY A 29 -8.59 9.72 -2.04
CA GLY A 29 -7.61 8.64 -2.16
C GLY A 29 -6.25 9.04 -1.59
N ALA A 30 -5.71 10.19 -1.99
CA ALA A 30 -4.42 10.67 -1.51
C ALA A 30 -4.41 10.90 0.01
N LEU A 31 -5.46 11.50 0.58
CA LEU A 31 -5.57 11.74 2.03
C LEU A 31 -5.67 10.43 2.81
N LEU A 32 -6.49 9.48 2.36
CA LEU A 32 -6.62 8.17 2.99
C LEU A 32 -5.32 7.37 2.88
N GLY A 33 -4.65 7.42 1.72
CA GLY A 33 -3.34 6.80 1.52
C GLY A 33 -2.32 7.36 2.49
N PHE A 34 -2.25 8.69 2.60
CA PHE A 34 -1.36 9.37 3.55
C PHE A 34 -1.66 8.98 5.00
N ALA A 35 -2.92 9.01 5.43
CA ALA A 35 -3.33 8.62 6.78
C ALA A 35 -2.97 7.15 7.08
N THR A 36 -3.20 6.26 6.10
CA THR A 36 -2.85 4.84 6.22
C THR A 36 -1.34 4.66 6.39
N ALA A 37 -0.51 5.39 5.65
CA ALA A 37 0.94 5.34 5.79
C ALA A 37 1.42 5.76 7.19
N LEU A 38 0.79 6.78 7.78
CA LEU A 38 1.09 7.20 9.15
C LEU A 38 0.70 6.13 10.16
N ALA A 39 -0.47 5.50 10.00
CA ALA A 39 -0.90 4.39 10.85
C ALA A 39 0.06 3.19 10.75
N VAL A 40 0.48 2.84 9.53
CA VAL A 40 1.46 1.76 9.29
C VAL A 40 2.78 2.04 9.98
N LYS A 41 3.26 3.29 10.01
CA LYS A 41 4.49 3.64 10.75
C LYS A 41 4.34 3.45 12.26
N ALA A 42 3.21 3.88 12.81
CA ALA A 42 2.95 3.73 14.24
C ALA A 42 2.94 2.26 14.63
N VAL A 43 2.12 1.44 13.94
CA VAL A 43 2.00 -0.01 14.20
C VAL A 43 3.31 -0.74 13.89
N GLY A 44 3.96 -0.41 12.77
CA GLY A 44 5.19 -1.05 12.34
C GLY A 44 6.32 -0.91 13.35
N ARG A 45 6.42 0.25 14.03
CA ARG A 45 7.40 0.44 15.10
C ARG A 45 7.14 -0.49 16.29
N PHE A 46 5.89 -0.63 16.73
CA PHE A 46 5.55 -1.57 17.81
C PHE A 46 5.84 -3.02 17.42
N VAL A 47 5.46 -3.43 16.20
CA VAL A 47 5.73 -4.79 15.70
C VAL A 47 7.23 -5.06 15.66
N LEU A 48 8.03 -4.14 15.13
CA LEU A 48 9.50 -4.29 15.08
C LEU A 48 10.11 -4.42 16.48
N ILE A 49 9.65 -3.63 17.46
CA ILE A 49 10.12 -3.73 18.85
C ILE A 49 9.78 -5.10 19.42
N ILE A 50 8.54 -5.57 19.27
CA ILE A 50 8.10 -6.86 19.81
C ILE A 50 8.89 -8.01 19.17
N VAL A 51 9.03 -8.01 17.84
CA VAL A 51 9.77 -9.04 17.11
C VAL A 51 11.24 -9.04 17.51
N GLY A 52 11.87 -7.86 17.63
CA GLY A 52 13.26 -7.74 18.08
C GLY A 52 13.45 -8.22 19.52
N LEU A 53 12.53 -7.87 20.42
CA LEU A 53 12.58 -8.33 21.81
C LEU A 53 12.40 -9.85 21.92
N LEU A 54 11.45 -10.41 21.17
CA LEU A 54 11.24 -11.86 21.09
C LEU A 54 12.50 -12.56 20.58
N PHE A 55 13.15 -12.01 19.55
CA PHE A 55 14.39 -12.55 19.02
C PHE A 55 15.51 -12.56 20.08
N ILE A 56 15.70 -11.46 20.81
CA ILE A 56 16.68 -11.39 21.91
C ILE A 56 16.36 -12.43 23.00
N ALA A 57 15.08 -12.55 23.39
CA ALA A 57 14.66 -13.52 24.39
C ALA A 57 14.96 -14.97 23.96
N LEU A 58 14.65 -15.32 22.71
CA LEU A 58 14.98 -16.63 22.15
C LEU A 58 16.49 -16.88 22.13
N GLN A 59 17.29 -15.86 21.78
CA GLN A 59 18.74 -15.98 21.73
C GLN A 59 19.35 -16.21 23.12
N LEU A 60 18.84 -15.55 24.16
CA LEU A 60 19.24 -15.78 25.55
C LEU A 60 18.85 -17.18 26.02
N LEU A 61 17.63 -17.61 25.70
CA LEU A 61 17.14 -18.93 26.09
C LEU A 61 17.93 -20.06 25.42
N ALA A 62 18.34 -19.86 24.17
CA ALA A 62 19.26 -20.75 23.45
C ALA A 62 20.68 -20.70 24.03
N TYR A 63 21.18 -19.53 24.46
CA TYR A 63 22.49 -19.40 25.08
C TYR A 63 22.62 -20.17 26.40
N PHE A 64 21.53 -20.26 27.18
CA PHE A 64 21.50 -21.07 28.39
C PHE A 64 21.19 -22.57 28.15
N ASP A 65 21.16 -23.02 26.89
CA ASP A 65 20.76 -24.38 26.49
C ASP A 65 19.35 -24.80 26.95
N ILE A 66 18.48 -23.82 27.26
CA ILE A 66 17.09 -24.07 27.71
C ILE A 66 16.20 -24.42 26.51
N VAL A 67 16.47 -23.85 25.33
CA VAL A 67 15.70 -24.09 24.09
C VAL A 67 16.62 -24.37 22.91
N THR A 68 16.34 -25.44 22.16
CA THR A 68 16.96 -25.74 20.87
C THR A 68 16.05 -25.27 19.73
N ILE A 69 16.55 -24.37 18.88
CA ILE A 69 15.80 -23.82 17.75
C ILE A 69 15.91 -24.78 16.56
N ASN A 70 14.81 -25.46 16.21
CA ASN A 70 14.71 -26.22 14.97
C ASN A 70 14.32 -25.30 13.81
N TRP A 71 15.33 -24.83 13.08
CA TRP A 71 15.14 -23.94 11.94
C TRP A 71 14.28 -24.54 10.82
N LEU A 72 14.35 -25.86 10.61
CA LEU A 72 13.59 -26.54 9.56
C LEU A 72 12.09 -26.57 9.90
N HIS A 73 11.75 -26.89 11.15
CA HIS A 73 10.37 -26.85 11.62
C HIS A 73 9.83 -25.41 11.62
N LEU A 74 10.62 -24.44 12.09
CA LEU A 74 10.24 -23.03 12.08
C LEU A 74 9.92 -22.54 10.65
N GLN A 75 10.75 -22.89 9.68
CA GLN A 75 10.51 -22.56 8.28
C GLN A 75 9.22 -23.20 7.75
N SER A 76 8.99 -24.48 8.05
CA SER A 76 7.78 -25.19 7.59
C SER A 76 6.47 -24.57 8.11
N VAL A 77 6.50 -23.95 9.28
CA VAL A 77 5.35 -23.27 9.88
C VAL A 77 5.23 -21.82 9.38
N ALA A 78 6.36 -21.13 9.24
CA ALA A 78 6.37 -19.72 8.82
C ALA A 78 6.06 -19.56 7.33
N GLU A 79 6.60 -20.43 6.47
CA GLU A 79 6.48 -20.33 5.02
C GLU A 79 5.03 -20.30 4.50
N PRO A 80 4.11 -21.19 4.93
CA PRO A 80 2.72 -21.13 4.48
C PRO A 80 2.01 -19.87 5.00
N ALA A 81 2.26 -19.46 6.24
CA ALA A 81 1.65 -18.26 6.81
C ALA A 81 2.08 -16.99 6.05
N LEU A 82 3.36 -16.88 5.71
CA LEU A 82 3.91 -15.76 4.93
C LEU A 82 3.41 -15.78 3.48
N LYS A 83 3.41 -16.95 2.83
CA LYS A 83 2.89 -17.10 1.46
C LYS A 83 1.41 -16.75 1.39
N GLN A 84 0.59 -17.33 2.27
CA GLN A 84 -0.85 -17.10 2.29
C GLN A 84 -1.18 -15.63 2.56
N GLY A 85 -0.53 -15.00 3.55
CA GLY A 85 -0.73 -13.58 3.84
C GLY A 85 -0.31 -12.68 2.67
N GLY A 86 0.83 -12.99 2.04
CA GLY A 86 1.35 -12.25 0.90
C GLY A 86 0.46 -12.36 -0.35
N GLU A 87 0.06 -13.58 -0.72
CA GLU A 87 -0.77 -13.84 -1.90
C GLU A 87 -2.17 -13.26 -1.76
N GLN A 88 -2.82 -13.44 -0.60
CA GLN A 88 -4.15 -12.90 -0.35
C GLN A 88 -4.15 -11.37 -0.32
N GLY A 89 -3.15 -10.78 0.36
CA GLY A 89 -2.97 -9.33 0.41
C GLY A 89 -2.69 -8.74 -0.96
N ALA A 90 -1.80 -9.36 -1.73
CA ALA A 90 -1.46 -8.92 -3.08
C ALA A 90 -2.66 -9.03 -4.04
N ALA A 91 -3.40 -10.15 -4.00
CA ALA A 91 -4.59 -10.34 -4.84
C ALA A 91 -5.69 -9.33 -4.49
N TRP A 92 -5.92 -9.06 -3.20
CA TRP A 92 -6.88 -8.04 -2.77
C TRP A 92 -6.44 -6.64 -3.24
N PHE A 93 -5.17 -6.29 -3.03
CA PHE A 93 -4.62 -5.00 -3.44
C PHE A 93 -4.72 -4.81 -4.96
N GLN A 94 -4.35 -5.81 -5.76
CA GLN A 94 -4.50 -5.79 -7.21
C GLN A 94 -5.96 -5.58 -7.64
N ARG A 95 -6.92 -6.28 -7.02
CA ARG A 95 -8.35 -6.09 -7.33
C ARG A 95 -8.80 -4.66 -7.06
N VAL A 96 -8.42 -4.09 -5.91
CA VAL A 96 -8.74 -2.71 -5.55
C VAL A 96 -8.10 -1.72 -6.53
N LEU A 97 -6.85 -1.95 -6.92
CA LEU A 97 -6.13 -1.13 -7.90
C LEU A 97 -6.78 -1.12 -9.26
N LEU A 98 -7.14 -2.28 -9.79
CA LEU A 98 -7.75 -2.40 -11.12
C LEU A 98 -9.21 -1.94 -11.14
N ALA A 99 -9.94 -2.08 -10.03
CA ALA A 99 -11.35 -1.65 -9.96
C ALA A 99 -11.52 -0.12 -9.94
N ASN A 100 -10.57 0.62 -9.37
CA ASN A 100 -10.65 2.09 -9.26
C ASN A 100 -9.28 2.72 -9.51
N LEU A 101 -8.80 2.67 -10.76
CA LEU A 101 -7.49 3.22 -11.14
C LEU A 101 -7.22 4.66 -10.68
N PRO A 102 -8.13 5.65 -10.85
CA PRO A 102 -7.86 7.02 -10.40
C PRO A 102 -7.68 7.08 -8.87
N PHE A 103 -8.62 6.53 -8.10
CA PHE A 103 -8.52 6.45 -6.65
C PHE A 103 -7.25 5.72 -6.19
N ALA A 104 -6.96 4.55 -6.76
CA ALA A 104 -5.83 3.72 -6.36
C ALA A 104 -4.48 4.36 -6.68
N GLY A 105 -4.37 5.06 -7.81
CA GLY A 105 -3.20 5.86 -8.16
C GLY A 105 -2.96 6.97 -7.13
N ALA A 106 -4.01 7.72 -6.79
CA ALA A 106 -3.90 8.78 -5.79
C ALA A 106 -3.62 8.25 -4.39
N PHE A 107 -4.27 7.16 -3.99
CA PHE A 107 -4.02 6.48 -2.71
C PHE A 107 -2.57 6.02 -2.62
N THR A 108 -2.05 5.35 -3.64
CA THR A 108 -0.66 4.87 -3.65
C THR A 108 0.32 6.04 -3.59
N ALA A 109 0.07 7.12 -4.33
CA ALA A 109 0.89 8.33 -4.29
C ALA A 109 0.87 8.97 -2.90
N GLY A 110 -0.31 9.16 -2.31
CA GLY A 110 -0.48 9.70 -0.96
C GLY A 110 0.16 8.81 0.11
N PHE A 111 0.04 7.49 -0.03
CA PHE A 111 0.65 6.50 0.86
C PHE A 111 2.18 6.54 0.79
N LEU A 112 2.78 6.53 -0.40
CA LEU A 112 4.23 6.63 -0.57
C LEU A 112 4.78 7.96 -0.03
N LEU A 113 4.06 9.06 -0.26
CA LEU A 113 4.42 10.37 0.29
C LEU A 113 4.36 10.35 1.83
N GLY A 114 3.29 9.79 2.40
CA GLY A 114 3.13 9.60 3.83
C GLY A 114 4.17 8.68 4.44
N LEU A 115 4.66 7.67 3.71
CA LEU A 115 5.77 6.82 4.12
C LEU A 115 7.12 7.54 4.06
N ARG A 116 7.32 8.41 3.06
CA ARG A 116 8.57 9.19 2.92
C ARG A 116 8.70 10.28 3.97
N ILE A 117 7.58 10.86 4.42
CA ILE A 117 7.61 11.95 5.39
C ILE A 117 8.20 11.46 6.72
N ARG A 118 9.33 12.00 7.14
CA ARG A 118 9.94 11.68 8.44
C ARG A 118 9.27 12.60 9.48
N ILE A 119 8.22 12.11 10.14
CA ILE A 119 7.66 12.73 11.34
C ILE A 119 8.15 11.91 12.53
#